data_AF-A0A7X1ATJ5-F1
#
_entry.id   AF-A0A7X1ATJ5-F1
#
_cell.length_a   1.000
_cell.length_b   1.000
_cell.length_c   1.000
_cell.angle_alpha   90.00
_cell.angle_beta   90.00
_cell.angle_gamma   90.00
#
_symmetry.space_group_name_H-M   'P 1'
#
loop_
_entity.id
_entity.type
_entity.pdbx_description
1 polymer ?
#
loop_
_entity_poly.entity_id
_entity_poly.type
_entity_poly.pdbx_seq_one_letter_code
_entity_poly.pdbx_strand_id
1 'polypeptide(L)'
;MPHTQQSTSRNANYAVAPAPRKHLAKRQIYPNSCGAAALLCAAKELGISQMPMYSGSMSEQLGVDTLELDNRCESDLYKITSGSTTHRKGETNLNKAGYSMPDNIVIAGRLLGLTMRVEKDQRLLAKALNSLYPKIEAELKAMGCPVVPPLHPLRLNELRLEALAVSVIGVPIGLHWVVLRPDGSYMDPGTGANYTDFSALNSGAKQAVSRTVGYYRSGISIVATRD
;
A
#
# COMPACT_ATOMS: atom_id res chain seq x y z
N MET A 1 -19.14 66.76 -11.83
CA MET A 1 -18.95 65.62 -10.92
C MET A 1 -20.13 64.67 -11.08
N PRO A 2 -19.93 63.54 -11.77
CA PRO A 2 -20.54 62.27 -11.33
C PRO A 2 -19.49 61.16 -11.25
N HIS A 3 -19.64 60.31 -10.23
CA HIS A 3 -18.74 59.21 -9.90
C HIS A 3 -18.87 58.04 -10.88
N THR A 4 -17.76 57.68 -11.52
CA THR A 4 -17.59 56.43 -12.26
C THR A 4 -17.33 55.29 -11.26
N GLN A 5 -18.28 54.35 -11.12
CA GLN A 5 -18.05 53.09 -10.41
C GLN A 5 -17.24 52.15 -11.32
N GLN A 6 -15.97 51.91 -10.97
CA GLN A 6 -15.17 50.84 -11.55
C GLN A 6 -15.63 49.50 -10.95
N SER A 7 -16.28 48.69 -11.79
CA SER A 7 -16.55 47.28 -11.52
C SER A 7 -15.25 46.49 -11.65
N THR A 8 -14.64 46.12 -10.52
CA THR A 8 -13.53 45.18 -10.49
C THR A 8 -14.06 43.76 -10.56
N SER A 9 -14.01 43.15 -11.75
CA SER A 9 -14.23 41.71 -11.94
C SER A 9 -13.09 40.94 -11.25
N ARG A 10 -13.37 40.36 -10.07
CA ARG A 10 -12.49 39.37 -9.44
C ARG A 10 -12.52 38.10 -10.28
N ASN A 11 -11.43 37.83 -10.99
CA ASN A 11 -11.14 36.50 -11.50
C ASN A 11 -10.99 35.54 -10.31
N ALA A 12 -12.05 34.81 -10.01
CA ALA A 12 -11.96 33.62 -9.18
C ALA A 12 -11.16 32.59 -9.98
N ASN A 13 -9.88 32.42 -9.63
CA ASN A 13 -9.11 31.25 -9.99
C ASN A 13 -9.81 30.04 -9.36
N TYR A 14 -10.76 29.46 -10.09
CA TYR A 14 -11.26 28.12 -9.80
C TYR A 14 -10.06 27.19 -9.96
N ALA A 15 -9.53 26.72 -8.83
CA ALA A 15 -8.62 25.59 -8.81
C ALA A 15 -9.31 24.46 -9.58
N VAL A 16 -8.78 24.13 -10.75
CA VAL A 16 -9.22 22.99 -11.55
C VAL A 16 -9.12 21.78 -10.63
N ALA A 17 -10.26 21.13 -10.35
CA ALA A 17 -10.27 19.91 -9.57
C ALA A 17 -9.30 18.92 -10.23
N PRO A 18 -8.40 18.27 -9.47
CA PRO A 18 -7.46 17.32 -10.06
C PRO A 18 -8.25 16.26 -10.82
N ALA A 19 -7.79 15.93 -12.02
CA ALA A 19 -8.41 14.90 -12.84
C ALA A 19 -8.61 13.61 -12.02
N PRO A 20 -9.72 12.88 -12.21
CA PRO A 20 -9.99 11.66 -11.47
C PRO A 20 -8.82 10.69 -11.64
N ARG A 21 -8.28 10.18 -10.52
CA ARG A 21 -7.20 9.20 -10.58
C ARG A 21 -7.68 7.95 -11.27
N LYS A 22 -6.85 7.43 -12.16
CA LYS A 22 -7.06 6.10 -12.73
C LYS A 22 -6.85 5.07 -11.63
N HIS A 23 -7.89 4.30 -11.30
CA HIS A 23 -7.76 3.14 -10.43
C HIS A 23 -6.97 2.06 -11.17
N LEU A 24 -5.84 1.69 -10.59
CA LEU A 24 -4.94 0.67 -11.12
C LEU A 24 -5.23 -0.67 -10.45
N ALA A 25 -4.82 -1.76 -11.08
CA ALA A 25 -4.91 -3.09 -10.50
C ALA A 25 -3.68 -3.89 -10.90
N LYS A 26 -3.17 -4.70 -9.97
CA LYS A 26 -2.05 -5.59 -10.22
C LYS A 26 -2.23 -6.87 -9.43
N ARG A 27 -2.17 -8.00 -10.11
CA ARG A 27 -2.03 -9.31 -9.47
C ARG A 27 -0.58 -9.50 -9.02
N GLN A 28 -0.39 -9.92 -7.77
CA GLN A 28 0.92 -10.29 -7.25
C GLN A 28 1.43 -11.55 -7.97
N ILE A 29 2.75 -11.66 -8.15
CA ILE A 29 3.37 -12.81 -8.83
C ILE A 29 4.01 -13.82 -7.88
N TYR A 30 4.30 -13.41 -6.64
CA TYR A 30 4.83 -14.31 -5.61
C TYR A 30 3.79 -14.55 -4.52
N PRO A 31 3.81 -15.70 -3.81
CA PRO A 31 2.81 -16.01 -2.79
C PRO A 31 2.67 -14.96 -1.68
N ASN A 32 3.77 -14.30 -1.27
CA ASN A 32 3.74 -13.33 -0.16
C ASN A 32 4.08 -11.88 -0.57
N SER A 33 4.01 -11.56 -1.88
CA SER A 33 4.32 -10.23 -2.42
C SER A 33 3.13 -9.26 -2.44
N CYS A 34 2.01 -9.57 -1.78
CA CYS A 34 0.84 -8.68 -1.72
C CYS A 34 1.19 -7.24 -1.27
N GLY A 35 2.08 -7.09 -0.28
CA GLY A 35 2.51 -5.76 0.18
C GLY A 35 3.32 -5.00 -0.88
N ALA A 36 4.17 -5.68 -1.64
CA ALA A 36 4.93 -5.08 -2.73
C ALA A 36 4.01 -4.66 -3.90
N ALA A 37 3.09 -5.54 -4.30
CA ALA A 37 2.11 -5.24 -5.35
C ALA A 37 1.15 -4.11 -4.96
N ALA A 38 0.68 -4.09 -3.71
CA ALA A 38 -0.13 -3.00 -3.17
C ALA A 38 0.64 -1.67 -3.16
N LEU A 39 1.89 -1.68 -2.69
CA LEU A 39 2.75 -0.48 -2.69
C LEU A 39 3.02 0.03 -4.10
N LEU A 40 3.28 -0.86 -5.06
CA LEU A 40 3.52 -0.51 -6.45
C LEU A 40 2.31 0.20 -7.09
N CYS A 41 1.11 -0.35 -6.90
CA CYS A 41 -0.11 0.32 -7.36
C CYS A 41 -0.32 1.66 -6.65
N ALA A 42 -0.14 1.71 -5.33
CA ALA A 42 -0.28 2.96 -4.59
C ALA A 42 0.69 4.04 -5.09
N ALA A 43 1.96 3.69 -5.28
CA ALA A 43 2.97 4.61 -5.80
C ALA A 43 2.61 5.14 -7.20
N LYS A 44 2.22 4.25 -8.12
CA LYS A 44 1.82 4.65 -9.49
C LYS A 44 0.56 5.52 -9.48
N GLU A 45 -0.43 5.22 -8.63
CA GLU A 45 -1.63 6.06 -8.46
C GLU A 45 -1.32 7.43 -7.85
N LEU A 46 -0.33 7.52 -6.95
CA LEU A 46 0.20 8.77 -6.41
C LEU A 46 1.14 9.51 -7.39
N GLY A 47 1.30 8.98 -8.61
CA GLY A 47 2.04 9.60 -9.69
C GLY A 47 3.56 9.45 -9.59
N ILE A 48 4.07 8.51 -8.80
CA ILE A 48 5.48 8.14 -8.84
C ILE A 48 5.77 7.54 -10.22
N SER A 49 6.78 8.11 -10.89
CA SER A 49 7.18 7.70 -12.24
C SER A 49 8.49 6.94 -12.28
N GLN A 50 9.29 7.02 -11.20
CA GLN A 50 10.62 6.41 -11.13
C GLN A 50 10.69 5.31 -10.07
N MET A 51 11.37 4.23 -10.42
CA MET A 51 11.72 3.11 -9.56
C MET A 51 13.14 3.34 -9.02
N PRO A 52 13.37 3.23 -7.70
CA PRO A 52 14.71 3.33 -7.14
C PRO A 52 15.60 2.21 -7.68
N MET A 53 16.75 2.57 -8.25
CA MET A 53 17.80 1.64 -8.62
C MET A 53 18.78 1.47 -7.47
N TYR A 54 18.84 0.27 -6.91
CA TYR A 54 19.80 -0.10 -5.87
C TYR A 54 20.55 -1.37 -6.25
N SER A 55 21.69 -1.60 -5.62
CA SER A 55 22.57 -2.71 -5.95
C SER A 55 21.86 -4.06 -5.86
N GLY A 56 21.84 -4.81 -6.97
CA GLY A 56 21.18 -6.11 -7.08
C GLY A 56 19.67 -6.05 -7.39
N SER A 57 19.11 -4.87 -7.65
CA SER A 57 17.77 -4.72 -8.21
C SER A 57 17.76 -5.12 -9.70
N MET A 58 16.63 -5.63 -10.19
CA MET A 58 16.42 -5.90 -11.61
C MET A 58 16.41 -4.60 -12.42
N SER A 59 15.89 -3.52 -11.84
CA SER A 59 15.90 -2.18 -12.45
C SER A 59 17.33 -1.66 -12.70
N GLU A 60 18.24 -1.85 -11.74
CA GLU A 60 19.68 -1.56 -11.94
C GLU A 60 20.28 -2.45 -13.03
N GLN A 61 20.06 -3.77 -12.98
CA GLN A 61 20.62 -4.72 -13.94
C GLN A 61 20.19 -4.46 -15.38
N LEU A 62 18.97 -3.99 -15.58
CA LEU A 62 18.40 -3.68 -16.89
C LEU A 62 18.63 -2.22 -17.32
N GLY A 63 19.10 -1.35 -16.41
CA GLY A 63 19.25 0.08 -16.67
C GLY A 63 17.91 0.79 -16.94
N VAL A 64 16.82 0.30 -16.34
CA VAL A 64 15.47 0.87 -16.52
C VAL A 64 14.99 1.40 -15.18
N ASP A 65 14.74 2.70 -15.10
CA ASP A 65 14.32 3.39 -13.87
C ASP A 65 12.84 3.78 -13.87
N THR A 66 12.06 3.39 -14.89
CA THR A 66 10.62 3.69 -14.93
C THR A 66 9.85 2.81 -13.95
N LEU A 67 8.93 3.40 -13.19
CA LEU A 67 8.02 2.67 -12.32
C LEU A 67 6.83 2.16 -13.14
N GLU A 68 6.74 0.86 -13.38
CA GLU A 68 5.63 0.24 -14.13
C GLU A 68 4.92 -0.84 -13.31
N LEU A 69 3.67 -1.16 -13.67
CA LEU A 69 2.91 -2.24 -13.02
C LEU A 69 3.35 -3.63 -13.52
N ASP A 70 4.64 -3.86 -13.61
CA ASP A 70 5.25 -5.07 -14.15
C ASP A 70 5.81 -5.98 -13.04
N ASN A 71 6.39 -7.10 -13.46
CA ASN A 71 6.98 -8.08 -12.55
C ASN A 71 8.34 -7.62 -12.00
N ARG A 72 9.03 -6.73 -12.69
CA ARG A 72 10.35 -6.23 -12.32
C ARG A 72 10.22 -5.28 -11.12
N CYS A 73 9.37 -4.27 -11.23
CA CYS A 73 9.10 -3.34 -10.13
C CYS A 73 8.54 -4.05 -8.91
N GLU A 74 7.67 -5.06 -9.10
CA GLU A 74 7.20 -5.89 -7.97
C GLU A 74 8.34 -6.69 -7.33
N SER A 75 9.21 -7.33 -8.13
CA SER A 75 10.33 -8.11 -7.61
C SER A 75 11.31 -7.26 -6.82
N ASP A 76 11.61 -6.06 -7.31
CA ASP A 76 12.48 -5.12 -6.63
C ASP A 76 11.85 -4.68 -5.29
N LEU A 77 10.61 -4.18 -5.31
CA LEU A 77 9.93 -3.83 -4.07
C LEU A 77 9.84 -5.02 -3.10
N TYR A 78 9.55 -6.22 -3.61
CA TYR A 78 9.36 -7.40 -2.78
C TYR A 78 10.65 -7.87 -2.10
N LYS A 79 11.82 -7.74 -2.75
CA LYS A 79 13.13 -7.98 -2.09
C LYS A 79 13.28 -7.16 -0.81
N ILE A 80 12.78 -5.92 -0.83
CA ILE A 80 12.82 -5.03 0.32
C ILE A 80 11.71 -5.42 1.30
N THR A 81 10.45 -5.46 0.84
CA THR A 81 9.30 -5.67 1.74
C THR A 81 9.34 -7.01 2.47
N SER A 82 9.90 -8.06 1.87
CA SER A 82 10.07 -9.38 2.48
C SER A 82 11.20 -9.45 3.53
N GLY A 83 12.07 -8.45 3.58
CA GLY A 83 13.29 -8.47 4.40
C GLY A 83 14.41 -9.35 3.85
N SER A 84 14.30 -9.87 2.61
CA SER A 84 15.29 -10.74 1.97
C SER A 84 16.70 -10.11 1.81
N THR A 85 16.83 -8.80 2.02
CA THR A 85 18.10 -8.06 1.96
C THR A 85 18.89 -8.05 3.27
N THR A 86 18.34 -8.56 4.39
CA THR A 86 19.00 -8.47 5.72
C THR A 86 19.99 -9.62 5.99
N HIS A 87 21.28 -9.31 5.75
CA HIS A 87 22.58 -9.85 6.23
C HIS A 87 22.79 -11.21 6.97
N ARG A 88 21.84 -12.13 7.14
CA ARG A 88 22.12 -13.44 7.81
C ARG A 88 21.71 -14.71 7.06
N LYS A 89 20.98 -14.60 5.95
CA LYS A 89 20.73 -15.63 4.92
C LYS A 89 19.62 -15.04 4.05
N GLY A 90 19.97 -14.15 3.13
CA GLY A 90 18.98 -13.61 2.20
C GLY A 90 18.40 -14.75 1.37
N GLU A 91 17.09 -15.00 1.47
CA GLU A 91 16.41 -15.91 0.57
C GLU A 91 16.38 -15.24 -0.81
N THR A 92 17.24 -15.72 -1.70
CA THR A 92 17.41 -15.19 -3.06
C THR A 92 16.26 -15.60 -3.98
N ASN A 93 15.56 -16.70 -3.64
CA ASN A 93 14.37 -17.12 -4.35
C ASN A 93 13.13 -16.44 -3.74
N LEU A 94 12.64 -15.41 -4.41
CA LEU A 94 11.44 -14.67 -3.98
C LEU A 94 10.19 -15.53 -3.82
N ASN A 95 10.09 -16.69 -4.50
CA ASN A 95 8.98 -17.63 -4.27
C ASN A 95 8.95 -18.21 -2.85
N LYS A 96 10.09 -18.18 -2.15
CA LYS A 96 10.25 -18.66 -0.77
C LYS A 96 10.44 -17.52 0.23
N ALA A 97 10.46 -16.27 -0.23
CA ALA A 97 10.64 -15.12 0.63
C ALA A 97 9.47 -14.93 1.60
N GLY A 98 9.76 -14.29 2.73
CA GLY A 98 8.79 -14.03 3.79
C GLY A 98 7.72 -13.02 3.41
N TYR A 99 6.79 -12.81 4.34
CA TYR A 99 5.74 -11.80 4.20
C TYR A 99 6.30 -10.39 4.06
N SER A 100 5.56 -9.56 3.32
CA SER A 100 5.81 -8.12 3.30
C SER A 100 5.50 -7.52 4.67
N MET A 101 6.53 -7.16 5.43
CA MET A 101 6.42 -6.64 6.79
C MET A 101 6.18 -5.12 6.81
N PRO A 102 5.43 -4.58 7.80
CA PRO A 102 5.09 -3.15 7.81
C PRO A 102 6.29 -2.19 7.76
N ASP A 103 7.34 -2.46 8.53
CA ASP A 103 8.58 -1.70 8.57
C ASP A 103 9.27 -1.69 7.19
N ASN A 104 9.40 -2.85 6.56
CA ASN A 104 10.01 -2.95 5.24
C ASN A 104 9.16 -2.32 4.14
N ILE A 105 7.83 -2.34 4.26
CA ILE A 105 6.92 -1.58 3.37
C ILE A 105 7.15 -0.08 3.54
N VAL A 106 7.33 0.41 4.77
CA VAL A 106 7.68 1.82 5.03
C VAL A 106 9.04 2.17 4.41
N ILE A 107 10.05 1.31 4.54
CA ILE A 107 11.36 1.50 3.89
C ILE A 107 11.19 1.62 2.38
N ALA A 108 10.52 0.65 1.75
CA ALA A 108 10.29 0.63 0.31
C ALA A 108 9.50 1.86 -0.18
N GLY A 109 8.47 2.28 0.56
CA GLY A 109 7.69 3.48 0.24
C GLY A 109 8.52 4.76 0.33
N ARG A 110 9.36 4.90 1.35
CA ARG A 110 10.28 6.04 1.48
C ARG A 110 11.32 6.08 0.36
N LEU A 111 11.83 4.92 -0.09
CA LEU A 111 12.74 4.83 -1.23
C LEU A 111 12.07 5.25 -2.55
N LEU A 112 10.74 5.10 -2.66
CA LEU A 112 9.93 5.61 -3.77
C LEU A 112 9.63 7.12 -3.66
N GLY A 113 10.11 7.78 -2.60
CA GLY A 113 9.82 9.20 -2.34
C GLY A 113 8.44 9.46 -1.72
N LEU A 114 7.80 8.44 -1.14
CA LEU A 114 6.52 8.60 -0.46
C LEU A 114 6.71 8.93 1.02
N THR A 115 5.81 9.74 1.54
CA THR A 115 5.63 9.91 2.98
C THR A 115 4.72 8.78 3.49
N MET A 116 5.18 8.09 4.54
CA MET A 116 4.57 6.87 5.04
C MET A 116 4.22 7.01 6.52
N ARG A 117 2.97 6.69 6.88
CA ARG A 117 2.45 6.71 8.25
C ARG A 117 1.82 5.37 8.60
N VAL A 118 2.24 4.75 9.69
CA VAL A 118 1.63 3.51 10.17
C VAL A 118 0.51 3.84 11.16
N GLU A 119 -0.69 3.34 10.85
CA GLU A 119 -1.89 3.52 11.65
C GLU A 119 -2.33 2.19 12.27
N LYS A 120 -2.80 2.25 13.52
CA LYS A 120 -3.31 1.08 14.23
C LYS A 120 -4.55 1.38 15.06
N ASP A 121 -5.64 0.68 14.74
CA ASP A 121 -6.87 0.68 15.54
C ASP A 121 -6.74 -0.27 16.74
N GLN A 122 -6.77 0.29 17.96
CA GLN A 122 -6.68 -0.49 19.21
C GLN A 122 -7.94 -1.31 19.52
N ARG A 123 -9.07 -1.06 18.84
CA ARG A 123 -10.35 -1.75 19.05
C ARG A 123 -10.49 -3.03 18.22
N LEU A 124 -9.69 -3.19 17.16
CA LEU A 124 -9.74 -4.32 16.24
C LEU A 124 -8.75 -5.41 16.64
N LEU A 125 -8.60 -6.45 15.79
CA LEU A 125 -7.79 -7.67 15.97
C LEU A 125 -6.27 -7.45 16.23
N ALA A 126 -5.88 -6.21 16.52
CA ALA A 126 -4.55 -5.72 16.90
C ALA A 126 -3.87 -6.55 18.00
N LYS A 127 -4.59 -7.11 18.97
CA LYS A 127 -3.96 -7.91 20.05
C LYS A 127 -3.33 -9.21 19.53
N ALA A 128 -3.99 -9.92 18.62
CA ALA A 128 -3.46 -11.18 18.08
C ALA A 128 -2.26 -10.93 17.18
N LEU A 129 -2.30 -9.86 16.38
CA LEU A 129 -1.21 -9.49 15.48
C LEU A 129 0.00 -8.91 16.20
N ASN A 130 -0.20 -8.21 17.32
CA ASN A 130 0.89 -7.84 18.21
C ASN A 130 1.60 -9.05 18.81
N SER A 131 0.87 -10.14 19.08
CA SER A 131 1.49 -11.39 19.54
C SER A 131 2.28 -12.09 18.43
N LEU A 132 1.84 -11.98 17.18
CA LEU A 132 2.53 -12.53 16.01
C LEU A 132 3.77 -11.70 15.63
N TYR A 133 3.73 -10.37 15.83
CA TYR A 133 4.77 -9.44 15.41
C TYR A 133 5.19 -8.47 16.53
N PRO A 134 5.70 -8.97 17.68
CA PRO A 134 5.92 -8.16 18.87
C PRO A 134 7.03 -7.09 18.72
N LYS A 135 7.90 -7.21 17.70
CA LYS A 135 9.03 -6.29 17.48
C LYS A 135 8.72 -5.14 16.53
N ILE A 136 7.63 -5.24 15.76
CA ILE A 136 7.39 -4.33 14.63
C ILE A 136 7.21 -2.88 15.07
N GLU A 137 6.53 -2.64 16.19
CA GLU A 137 6.32 -1.28 16.71
C GLU A 137 7.64 -0.64 17.16
N ALA A 138 8.56 -1.44 17.73
CA ALA A 138 9.86 -0.97 18.15
C ALA A 138 10.76 -0.64 16.95
N GLU A 139 10.76 -1.49 15.92
CA GLU A 139 11.48 -1.27 14.67
C GLU A 139 10.97 -0.02 13.94
N LEU A 140 9.64 0.11 13.80
CA LEU A 140 8.98 1.29 13.24
C LEU A 140 9.31 2.58 14.00
N LYS A 141 9.31 2.53 15.34
CA LYS A 141 9.72 3.67 16.18
C LYS A 141 11.20 4.03 15.97
N ALA A 142 12.08 3.03 15.91
CA ALA A 142 13.52 3.24 15.74
C ALA A 142 13.85 3.91 14.38
N MET A 143 13.07 3.62 13.34
CA MET A 143 13.20 4.27 12.03
C MET A 143 12.40 5.59 11.89
N GLY A 144 11.91 6.17 12.99
CA GLY A 144 11.19 7.43 12.98
C GLY A 144 9.81 7.35 12.31
N CYS A 145 9.13 6.21 12.38
CA CYS A 145 7.76 6.02 11.89
C CYS A 145 6.89 5.41 13.00
N PRO A 146 6.64 6.13 14.12
CA PRO A 146 5.87 5.58 15.22
C PRO A 146 4.45 5.23 14.76
N VAL A 147 3.91 4.14 15.33
CA VAL A 147 2.52 3.74 15.09
C VAL A 147 1.59 4.74 15.78
N VAL A 148 0.65 5.29 15.02
CA VAL A 148 -0.35 6.25 15.52
C VAL A 148 -1.77 5.70 15.44
N PRO A 149 -2.74 6.25 16.18
CA PRO A 149 -4.15 5.94 15.96
C PRO A 149 -4.59 6.31 14.53
N PRO A 150 -5.62 5.64 13.97
CA PRO A 150 -6.13 5.97 12.64
C PRO A 150 -6.64 7.42 12.61
N LEU A 151 -6.27 8.16 11.56
CA LEU A 151 -6.86 9.48 11.32
C LEU A 151 -8.18 9.36 10.54
N HIS A 152 -9.04 10.37 10.73
CA HIS A 152 -10.29 10.55 9.98
C HIS A 152 -10.00 10.76 8.48
N PRO A 153 -11.01 10.61 7.59
CA PRO A 153 -10.91 9.86 6.33
C PRO A 153 -9.76 10.28 5.41
N LEU A 154 -9.30 9.32 4.59
CA LEU A 154 -8.19 9.53 3.65
C LEU A 154 -8.42 10.79 2.81
N ARG A 155 -7.41 11.65 2.78
CA ARG A 155 -7.38 12.80 1.88
C ARG A 155 -7.30 12.31 0.44
N LEU A 156 -7.68 13.17 -0.50
CA LEU A 156 -7.63 12.81 -1.90
C LEU A 156 -6.23 12.33 -2.30
N ASN A 157 -5.13 12.91 -1.82
CA ASN A 157 -3.74 12.51 -2.09
C ASN A 157 -3.18 11.37 -1.23
N GLU A 158 -4.04 10.66 -0.51
CA GLU A 158 -3.64 9.52 0.32
C GLU A 158 -4.17 8.21 -0.24
N LEU A 159 -3.39 7.15 -0.08
CA LEU A 159 -3.81 5.77 -0.27
C LEU A 159 -3.42 4.98 0.97
N ARG A 160 -4.25 4.02 1.37
CA ARG A 160 -3.97 3.17 2.53
C ARG A 160 -3.67 1.76 2.08
N LEU A 161 -2.49 1.24 2.44
CA LEU A 161 -2.23 -0.19 2.43
C LEU A 161 -2.83 -0.78 3.70
N GLU A 162 -3.94 -1.49 3.59
CA GLU A 162 -4.64 -2.10 4.73
C GLU A 162 -4.23 -3.57 4.85
N ALA A 163 -3.77 -3.98 6.03
CA ALA A 163 -3.54 -5.40 6.31
C ALA A 163 -4.88 -6.05 6.68
N LEU A 164 -5.24 -7.11 5.98
CA LEU A 164 -6.43 -7.91 6.27
C LEU A 164 -6.00 -9.25 6.84
N ALA A 165 -6.67 -9.70 7.90
CA ALA A 165 -6.54 -11.08 8.35
C ALA A 165 -7.28 -11.98 7.37
N VAL A 166 -6.56 -12.95 6.80
CA VAL A 166 -7.13 -13.99 5.94
C VAL A 166 -7.59 -15.13 6.81
N SER A 167 -8.82 -15.59 6.58
CA SER A 167 -9.38 -16.75 7.24
C SER A 167 -9.76 -17.84 6.25
N VAL A 168 -9.66 -19.09 6.68
CA VAL A 168 -10.21 -20.26 5.99
C VAL A 168 -11.10 -20.99 6.97
N ILE A 169 -12.39 -21.16 6.62
CA ILE A 169 -13.40 -21.76 7.51
C ILE A 169 -13.44 -21.00 8.85
N GLY A 170 -13.30 -19.66 8.81
CA GLY A 170 -13.31 -18.80 9.98
C GLY A 170 -12.04 -18.80 10.84
N VAL A 171 -11.05 -19.64 10.53
CA VAL A 171 -9.77 -19.68 11.26
C VAL A 171 -8.76 -18.74 10.59
N PRO A 172 -8.15 -17.77 11.31
CA PRO A 172 -7.16 -16.87 10.74
C PRO A 172 -5.87 -17.64 10.41
N ILE A 173 -5.41 -17.54 9.16
CA ILE A 173 -4.24 -18.27 8.64
C ILE A 173 -3.09 -17.36 8.18
N GLY A 174 -3.32 -16.05 8.10
CA GLY A 174 -2.29 -15.11 7.67
C GLY A 174 -2.78 -13.69 7.47
N LEU A 175 -1.91 -12.86 6.92
CA LEU A 175 -2.20 -11.48 6.54
C LEU A 175 -2.16 -11.30 5.02
N HIS A 176 -2.94 -10.34 4.54
CA HIS A 176 -3.00 -9.94 3.14
C HIS A 176 -3.08 -8.42 3.03
N TRP A 177 -2.21 -7.82 2.22
CA TRP A 177 -2.21 -6.37 2.01
C TRP A 177 -3.06 -6.00 0.80
N VAL A 178 -3.95 -5.02 0.98
CA VAL A 178 -4.78 -4.44 -0.07
C VAL A 178 -4.60 -2.92 -0.10
N VAL A 179 -4.97 -2.27 -1.20
CA VAL A 179 -5.04 -0.80 -1.26
C VAL A 179 -6.48 -0.35 -1.01
N LEU A 180 -6.71 0.52 -0.04
CA LEU A 180 -7.94 1.28 0.18
C LEU A 180 -7.74 2.71 -0.35
N ARG A 181 -8.68 3.16 -1.17
CA ARG A 181 -8.71 4.50 -1.78
C ARG A 181 -9.62 5.47 -1.02
N PRO A 182 -9.49 6.80 -1.24
CA PRO A 182 -10.33 7.80 -0.60
C PRO A 182 -11.84 7.65 -0.87
N ASP A 183 -12.21 7.08 -2.01
CA ASP A 183 -13.61 6.83 -2.38
C ASP A 183 -14.21 5.56 -1.71
N GLY A 184 -13.42 4.85 -0.89
CA GLY A 184 -13.82 3.61 -0.23
C GLY A 184 -13.58 2.34 -1.06
N SER A 185 -13.13 2.47 -2.31
CA SER A 185 -12.81 1.33 -3.16
C SER A 185 -11.51 0.65 -2.78
N TYR A 186 -11.38 -0.61 -3.16
CA TYR A 186 -10.23 -1.45 -2.88
C TYR A 186 -9.53 -1.91 -4.16
N MET A 187 -8.22 -2.13 -4.08
CA MET A 187 -7.45 -2.97 -5.01
C MET A 187 -6.87 -4.15 -4.25
N ASP A 188 -7.06 -5.34 -4.79
CA ASP A 188 -6.63 -6.59 -4.19
C ASP A 188 -5.53 -7.27 -5.02
N PRO A 189 -4.30 -7.36 -4.51
CA PRO A 189 -3.22 -8.06 -5.19
C PRO A 189 -3.43 -9.57 -5.38
N GLY A 190 -4.23 -10.21 -4.51
CA GLY A 190 -4.48 -11.65 -4.56
C GLY A 190 -5.32 -12.03 -5.78
N THR A 191 -6.30 -11.20 -6.10
CA THR A 191 -7.19 -11.38 -7.26
C THR A 191 -6.74 -10.57 -8.48
N GLY A 192 -5.97 -9.50 -8.27
CA GLY A 192 -5.57 -8.54 -9.30
C GLY A 192 -6.72 -7.64 -9.76
N ALA A 193 -7.73 -7.41 -8.92
CA ALA A 193 -8.95 -6.70 -9.27
C ALA A 193 -9.24 -5.50 -8.35
N ASN A 194 -10.09 -4.60 -8.86
CA ASN A 194 -10.66 -3.49 -8.11
C ASN A 194 -12.07 -3.84 -7.62
N TYR A 195 -12.41 -3.37 -6.43
CA TYR A 195 -13.70 -3.61 -5.78
C TYR A 195 -14.27 -2.29 -5.24
N THR A 196 -15.59 -2.12 -5.31
CA THR A 196 -16.26 -0.88 -4.89
C THR A 196 -16.18 -0.63 -3.39
N ASP A 197 -16.11 -1.70 -2.60
CA ASP A 197 -16.12 -1.66 -1.14
C ASP A 197 -15.58 -2.99 -0.56
N PHE A 198 -15.54 -3.06 0.77
CA PHE A 198 -15.04 -4.23 1.50
C PHE A 198 -15.90 -5.50 1.31
N SER A 199 -17.21 -5.35 1.11
CA SER A 199 -18.11 -6.48 0.87
C SER A 199 -17.86 -7.09 -0.51
N ALA A 200 -17.71 -6.24 -1.52
CA ALA A 200 -17.34 -6.63 -2.89
C ALA A 200 -15.96 -7.30 -2.92
N LEU A 201 -14.97 -6.73 -2.20
CA LEU A 201 -13.64 -7.34 -2.01
C LEU A 201 -13.73 -8.76 -1.48
N ASN A 202 -14.45 -8.95 -0.37
CA ASN A 202 -14.56 -10.26 0.29
C ASN A 202 -15.32 -11.28 -0.59
N SER A 203 -16.32 -10.81 -1.34
CA SER A 203 -17.05 -11.62 -2.32
C SER A 203 -16.15 -12.03 -3.49
N GLY A 204 -15.30 -11.12 -3.97
CA GLY A 204 -14.31 -11.37 -5.02
C GLY A 204 -13.28 -12.42 -4.60
N ALA A 205 -12.72 -12.32 -3.40
CA ALA A 205 -11.79 -13.31 -2.85
C ALA A 205 -12.41 -14.72 -2.78
N LYS A 206 -13.68 -14.81 -2.38
CA LYS A 206 -14.41 -16.10 -2.35
C LYS A 206 -14.59 -16.72 -3.72
N GLN A 207 -14.79 -15.89 -4.75
CA GLN A 207 -14.96 -16.35 -6.14
C GLN A 207 -13.63 -16.77 -6.76
N ALA A 208 -12.57 -16.01 -6.50
CA ALA A 208 -11.26 -16.22 -7.11
C ALA A 208 -10.41 -17.32 -6.45
N VAL A 209 -10.57 -17.51 -5.13
CA VAL A 209 -9.75 -18.46 -4.35
C VAL A 209 -10.56 -19.66 -3.88
N SER A 210 -11.56 -19.44 -3.02
CA SER A 210 -12.46 -20.47 -2.52
C SER A 210 -13.59 -19.85 -1.70
N ARG A 211 -14.78 -20.45 -1.72
CA ARG A 211 -15.93 -20.03 -0.90
C ARG A 211 -15.66 -20.00 0.61
N THR A 212 -14.64 -20.74 1.08
CA THR A 212 -14.25 -20.81 2.50
C THR A 212 -13.28 -19.73 2.94
N VAL A 213 -12.74 -18.94 2.01
CA VAL A 213 -11.85 -17.81 2.29
C VAL A 213 -12.67 -16.60 2.73
N GLY A 214 -12.14 -15.82 3.66
CA GLY A 214 -12.70 -14.52 4.00
C GLY A 214 -11.68 -13.58 4.61
N TYR A 215 -11.91 -12.27 4.42
CA TYR A 215 -11.09 -11.22 4.99
C TYR A 215 -11.75 -10.53 6.18
N TYR A 216 -10.92 -10.18 7.17
CA TYR A 216 -11.29 -9.33 8.31
C TYR A 216 -10.31 -8.18 8.44
N ARG A 217 -10.80 -7.00 8.83
CA ARG A 217 -9.93 -5.85 9.09
C ARG A 217 -9.06 -6.14 10.29
N SER A 218 -7.74 -6.09 10.10
CA SER A 218 -6.78 -6.29 11.19
C SER A 218 -6.73 -5.10 12.16
N GLY A 219 -7.05 -3.90 11.65
CA GLY A 219 -6.79 -2.64 12.31
C GLY A 219 -5.39 -2.07 12.06
N ILE A 220 -4.51 -2.77 11.33
CA ILE A 220 -3.17 -2.29 10.96
C ILE A 220 -3.19 -1.79 9.53
N SER A 221 -2.63 -0.60 9.30
CA SER A 221 -2.49 -0.06 7.95
C SER A 221 -1.33 0.91 7.81
N ILE A 222 -0.96 1.20 6.57
CA ILE A 222 0.08 2.17 6.22
C ILE A 222 -0.54 3.16 5.25
N VAL A 223 -0.58 4.43 5.61
CA VAL A 223 -1.01 5.51 4.73
C VAL A 223 0.20 6.02 3.98
N ALA A 224 0.11 5.99 2.65
CA ALA A 224 1.07 6.54 1.72
C ALA A 224 0.53 7.85 1.14
N THR A 225 1.38 8.87 1.10
CA THR A 225 1.09 10.17 0.46
C THR A 225 2.30 10.63 -0.33
N ARG A 226 2.04 11.43 -1.35
CA ARG A 226 3.05 12.23 -2.03
C ARG A 226 2.89 13.67 -1.57
N ASP A 227 3.97 14.24 -1.05
CA ASP A 227 4.04 15.65 -0.66
C ASP A 227 4.32 16.56 -1.86
#